data_AF-A0AAV0XKU8-F1
#
_entry.id   AF-A0AAV0XKU8-F1
#
_cell.length_a   1.000
_cell.length_b   1.000
_cell.length_c   1.000
_cell.angle_alpha   90.00
_cell.angle_beta   90.00
_cell.angle_gamma   90.00
#
_symmetry.space_group_name_H-M   'P 1'
#
loop_
_entity.id
_entity.type
_entity.pdbx_description
1 polymer ?
#
loop_
_entity_poly.entity_id
_entity_poly.type
_entity_poly.pdbx_seq_one_letter_code
_entity_poly.pdbx_strand_id
1 'polypeptide(L)'
;MYQTSNGSKAPKKLMQDISTRWNSTYYMLERFVELEDAIRGTLGLLDNPPQTLSADEWKITKELIQVLRPFEEATKAVSGSKYMTASIILVISQGLKNVCEHMARKNFTVEVINVLQQLLSGMNHRDRWGVIENKDSNSIPEPVDRDENVVSIWKTIDTKVAQLQPTGIVTSRAIIEVQRYLEDSIINRNCDPLKWWLLMSDRRCNLSSKKAEMLLFLNQNT
;
A
#
# COMPACT_ATOMS: atom_id res chain seq x y z
N MET A 1 -7.42 32.60 10.53
CA MET A 1 -6.73 33.34 11.61
C MET A 1 -6.08 32.42 12.64
N TYR A 2 -6.55 31.18 12.86
CA TYR A 2 -5.92 30.24 13.82
C TYR A 2 -4.67 29.50 13.30
N GLN A 3 -4.62 29.10 12.02
CA GLN A 3 -3.45 28.37 11.47
C GLN A 3 -2.19 29.25 11.37
N THR A 4 -2.38 30.56 11.17
CA THR A 4 -1.31 31.55 11.10
C THR A 4 -0.76 31.94 12.47
N SER A 5 -1.57 31.83 13.54
CA SER A 5 -1.14 32.13 14.92
C SER A 5 -0.30 31.01 15.55
N ASN A 6 -0.37 29.78 15.03
CA ASN A 6 0.38 28.62 15.56
C ASN A 6 1.67 28.27 14.78
N GLY A 7 2.21 29.18 13.95
CA GLY A 7 3.54 28.98 13.33
C GLY A 7 3.61 28.02 12.13
N SER A 8 2.48 27.63 11.54
CA SER A 8 2.47 26.79 10.32
C SER A 8 2.94 27.59 9.09
N LYS A 9 4.05 27.16 8.46
CA LYS A 9 4.70 27.82 7.30
C LYS A 9 3.82 27.95 6.04
N ALA A 10 2.69 27.23 5.97
CA ALA A 10 1.64 27.45 4.97
C ALA A 10 0.28 26.94 5.51
N PRO A 11 -0.79 27.75 5.51
CA PRO A 11 -2.11 27.32 5.96
C PRO A 11 -2.72 26.29 5.01
N LYS A 12 -3.16 25.14 5.55
CA LYS A 12 -3.82 24.07 4.80
C LYS A 12 -5.32 24.30 4.76
N LYS A 13 -5.90 24.23 3.57
CA LYS A 13 -7.35 24.32 3.36
C LYS A 13 -8.01 22.95 3.56
N LEU A 14 -9.27 22.98 4.01
CA LEU A 14 -10.15 21.82 3.93
C LEU A 14 -10.32 21.40 2.47
N MET A 15 -10.43 20.10 2.25
CA MET A 15 -10.68 19.52 0.94
C MET A 15 -12.16 19.18 0.83
N GLN A 16 -12.74 19.32 -0.36
CA GLN A 16 -14.10 18.89 -0.61
C GLN A 16 -14.09 17.51 -1.27
N ASP A 17 -15.10 16.72 -0.94
CA ASP A 17 -15.34 15.45 -1.59
C ASP A 17 -15.83 15.63 -3.04
N ILE A 18 -15.44 14.70 -3.90
CA ILE A 18 -15.85 14.58 -5.29
C ILE A 18 -16.49 13.19 -5.44
N SER A 19 -17.82 13.17 -5.52
CA SER A 19 -18.63 11.94 -5.46
C SER A 19 -18.27 10.85 -6.47
N THR A 20 -17.59 11.20 -7.57
CA THR A 20 -17.17 10.25 -8.61
C THR A 20 -15.86 9.53 -8.33
N ARG A 21 -15.13 9.90 -7.27
CA ARG A 21 -13.84 9.29 -6.91
C ARG A 21 -13.73 9.12 -5.40
N TRP A 22 -14.01 7.93 -4.91
CA TRP A 22 -13.99 7.63 -3.47
C TRP A 22 -12.70 8.07 -2.73
N ASN A 23 -11.54 8.12 -3.40
CA ASN A 23 -10.29 8.64 -2.83
C ASN A 23 -10.40 10.10 -2.34
N SER A 24 -11.23 10.95 -2.97
CA SER A 24 -11.45 12.32 -2.48
C SER A 24 -12.15 12.33 -1.13
N THR A 25 -13.07 11.39 -0.89
CA THR A 25 -13.72 11.25 0.42
C THR A 25 -12.68 10.92 1.48
N TYR A 26 -11.77 9.98 1.18
CA TYR A 26 -10.66 9.63 2.07
C TYR A 26 -9.76 10.84 2.38
N TYR A 27 -9.29 11.56 1.35
CA TYR A 27 -8.41 12.71 1.56
C TYR A 27 -9.10 13.86 2.28
N MET A 28 -10.41 14.06 2.06
CA MET A 28 -11.21 15.03 2.81
C MET A 28 -11.22 14.67 4.29
N LEU A 29 -11.54 13.42 4.64
CA LEU A 29 -11.58 12.96 6.03
C LEU A 29 -10.21 13.07 6.70
N GLU A 30 -9.15 12.63 6.01
CA GLU A 30 -7.77 12.74 6.51
C GLU A 30 -7.38 14.20 6.78
N ARG A 31 -7.67 15.12 5.84
CA ARG A 31 -7.42 16.55 6.03
C ARG A 31 -8.27 17.15 7.14
N PHE A 32 -9.52 16.69 7.27
CA PHE A 32 -10.44 17.18 8.30
C PHE A 32 -9.93 16.83 9.71
N VAL A 33 -9.44 15.60 9.89
CA VAL A 33 -8.79 15.16 11.13
C VAL A 33 -7.45 15.88 11.36
N GLU A 34 -6.65 16.09 10.32
CA GLU A 34 -5.40 16.87 10.43
C GLU A 34 -5.65 18.29 10.97
N LEU A 35 -6.79 18.88 10.64
CA LEU A 35 -7.15 20.25 11.01
C LEU A 35 -8.01 20.33 12.28
N GLU A 36 -8.17 19.24 13.04
CA GLU A 36 -9.04 19.17 14.22
C GLU A 36 -8.82 20.34 15.20
N ASP A 37 -7.57 20.61 15.62
CA ASP A 37 -7.25 21.70 16.54
C ASP A 37 -7.60 23.07 15.96
N ALA A 38 -7.35 23.26 14.66
CA ALA A 38 -7.66 24.51 13.98
C ALA A 38 -9.16 24.73 13.83
N ILE A 39 -9.92 23.66 13.60
CA ILE A 39 -11.37 23.67 13.53
C ILE A 39 -11.94 24.00 14.91
N ARG A 40 -11.53 23.26 15.96
CA ARG A 40 -11.96 23.49 17.34
C ARG A 40 -11.63 24.90 17.82
N GLY A 41 -10.41 25.35 17.57
CA GLY A 41 -9.97 26.71 17.91
C GLY A 41 -10.75 27.80 17.18
N THR A 42 -11.12 27.58 15.92
CA THR A 42 -11.94 28.55 15.17
C THR A 42 -13.40 28.54 15.64
N LEU A 43 -13.97 27.37 15.93
CA LEU A 43 -15.35 27.23 16.43
C LEU A 43 -15.51 27.86 17.82
N GLY A 44 -14.49 27.76 18.68
CA GLY A 44 -14.48 28.41 20.00
C GLY A 44 -14.47 29.94 19.96
N LEU A 45 -14.23 30.55 18.79
CA LEU A 45 -14.24 32.00 18.58
C LEU A 45 -15.57 32.51 17.98
N LEU A 46 -16.51 31.62 17.66
CA LEU A 46 -17.79 32.00 17.07
C LEU A 46 -18.86 32.10 18.16
N ASP A 47 -19.68 33.15 18.12
CA ASP A 47 -20.82 33.32 19.03
C ASP A 47 -21.92 32.26 18.82
N ASN A 48 -22.03 31.74 17.59
CA ASN A 48 -22.97 30.67 17.22
C ASN A 48 -22.26 29.67 16.28
N PRO A 49 -21.43 28.76 16.82
CA PRO A 49 -20.72 27.80 15.99
C PRO A 49 -21.68 26.78 15.36
N PRO A 50 -21.45 26.36 14.10
CA PRO A 50 -22.17 25.22 13.53
C PRO A 50 -21.91 23.95 14.35
N GLN A 51 -22.84 22.99 14.29
CA GLN A 51 -22.72 21.73 15.01
C GLN A 51 -21.40 21.04 14.63
N THR A 52 -20.62 20.72 15.66
CA THR A 52 -19.31 20.08 15.55
C THR A 52 -19.45 18.60 15.85
N LEU A 53 -18.53 17.77 15.33
CA LEU A 53 -18.48 16.36 15.72
C LEU A 53 -18.23 16.22 17.22
N SER A 54 -18.96 15.32 17.85
CA SER A 54 -18.72 14.83 19.20
C SER A 54 -17.39 14.09 19.30
N ALA A 55 -16.90 13.86 20.52
CA ALA A 55 -15.65 13.13 20.75
C ALA A 55 -15.68 11.72 20.15
N ASP A 56 -16.84 11.06 20.21
CA ASP A 56 -17.04 9.72 19.62
C ASP A 56 -17.01 9.78 18.10
N GLU A 57 -17.65 10.77 17.47
CA GLU A 57 -17.61 10.94 16.01
C GLU A 57 -16.19 11.25 15.50
N TRP A 58 -15.40 12.04 16.23
CA TRP A 58 -13.98 12.26 15.91
C TRP A 58 -13.18 10.96 16.00
N LYS A 59 -13.44 10.14 17.03
CA LYS A 59 -12.80 8.83 17.20
C LYS A 59 -13.16 7.88 16.06
N ILE A 60 -14.46 7.74 15.74
CA ILE A 60 -14.96 6.94 14.63
C ILE A 60 -14.30 7.37 13.32
N THR A 61 -14.21 8.68 13.08
CA THR A 61 -13.58 9.21 11.85
C THR A 61 -12.10 8.82 11.75
N LYS A 62 -11.35 8.92 12.84
CA LYS A 62 -9.92 8.52 12.91
C LYS A 62 -9.74 7.02 12.66
N GLU A 63 -10.61 6.20 13.22
CA GLU A 63 -10.58 4.75 13.03
C GLU A 63 -10.99 4.35 11.60
N LEU A 64 -11.99 5.03 11.03
CA LEU A 64 -12.41 4.81 9.64
C LEU A 64 -11.29 5.13 8.65
N ILE A 65 -10.52 6.21 8.88
CA ILE A 65 -9.34 6.54 8.06
C ILE A 65 -8.30 5.40 8.11
N GLN A 66 -8.09 4.78 9.27
CA GLN A 66 -7.17 3.65 9.38
C GLN A 66 -7.65 2.45 8.55
N VAL A 67 -8.95 2.15 8.60
CA VAL A 67 -9.55 1.05 7.83
C VAL A 67 -9.51 1.31 6.33
N LEU A 68 -9.73 2.55 5.89
CA LEU A 68 -9.78 2.90 4.47
C LEU A 68 -8.40 3.09 3.83
N ARG A 69 -7.36 3.44 4.60
CA ARG A 69 -5.99 3.64 4.10
C ARG A 69 -5.48 2.52 3.18
N PRO A 70 -5.55 1.22 3.54
CA PRO A 70 -5.03 0.16 2.67
C PRO A 70 -5.74 0.12 1.30
N PHE A 71 -7.03 0.44 1.24
CA PHE A 71 -7.76 0.50 -0.03
C PHE A 71 -7.30 1.67 -0.89
N GLU A 72 -6.94 2.81 -0.26
CA GLU A 72 -6.47 4.00 -0.96
C GLU A 72 -5.08 3.70 -1.54
N GLU A 73 -4.19 3.13 -0.75
CA GLU A 73 -2.84 2.73 -1.18
C GLU A 73 -2.91 1.75 -2.35
N ALA A 74 -3.78 0.73 -2.25
CA ALA A 74 -4.03 -0.23 -3.32
C ALA A 74 -4.53 0.46 -4.59
N THR A 75 -5.55 1.31 -4.47
CA THR A 75 -6.15 2.02 -5.61
C THR A 75 -5.18 3.00 -6.26
N LYS A 76 -4.36 3.68 -5.46
CA LYS A 76 -3.32 4.60 -5.93
C LYS A 76 -2.22 3.87 -6.68
N ALA A 77 -1.76 2.74 -6.16
CA ALA A 77 -0.77 1.92 -6.85
C ALA A 77 -1.30 1.35 -8.17
N VAL A 78 -2.56 0.91 -8.18
CA VAL A 78 -3.25 0.42 -9.37
C VAL A 78 -3.42 1.51 -10.43
N SER A 79 -3.87 2.70 -10.02
CA SER A 79 -4.13 3.82 -10.94
C SER A 79 -2.86 4.46 -11.52
N GLY A 80 -1.72 4.32 -10.82
CA GLY A 80 -0.41 4.76 -11.33
C GLY A 80 0.27 3.79 -12.29
N SER A 81 -0.21 2.54 -12.41
CA SER A 81 0.42 1.53 -13.25
C SER A 81 -0.02 1.64 -14.71
N LYS A 82 0.93 1.76 -15.64
CA LYS A 82 0.68 1.77 -17.08
C LYS A 82 0.22 0.41 -17.62
N TYR A 83 0.60 -0.68 -16.95
CA TYR A 83 0.25 -2.05 -17.34
C TYR A 83 -0.03 -2.86 -16.08
N MET A 84 -1.30 -3.01 -15.73
CA MET A 84 -1.71 -3.85 -14.61
C MET A 84 -2.08 -5.25 -15.10
N THR A 85 -1.34 -6.24 -14.64
CA THR A 85 -1.64 -7.65 -14.94
C THR A 85 -2.69 -8.20 -13.96
N ALA A 86 -3.44 -9.21 -14.38
CA ALA A 86 -4.39 -9.91 -13.51
C ALA A 86 -3.71 -10.50 -12.25
N SER A 87 -2.46 -10.95 -12.37
CA SER A 87 -1.67 -11.45 -11.24
C SER A 87 -1.43 -10.41 -10.15
N ILE A 88 -1.18 -9.14 -10.51
CA ILE A 88 -1.02 -8.05 -9.54
C ILE A 88 -2.35 -7.78 -8.81
N ILE A 89 -3.47 -7.81 -9.54
CA ILE A 89 -4.80 -7.62 -8.95
C ILE A 89 -5.09 -8.71 -7.91
N LEU A 90 -4.83 -9.98 -8.25
CA LEU A 90 -5.02 -11.10 -7.32
C LEU A 90 -4.22 -10.93 -6.03
N VAL A 91 -2.93 -10.59 -6.17
CA VAL A 91 -2.03 -10.37 -5.04
C VAL A 91 -2.50 -9.19 -4.16
N ILE A 92 -2.96 -8.09 -4.77
CA ILE A 92 -3.50 -6.94 -4.05
C ILE A 92 -4.81 -7.30 -3.35
N SER A 93 -5.72 -8.02 -4.00
CA SER A 93 -6.99 -8.46 -3.41
C SER A 93 -6.76 -9.35 -2.19
N GLN A 94 -5.86 -10.34 -2.29
CA GLN A 94 -5.51 -11.18 -1.15
C GLN A 94 -4.81 -10.39 -0.04
N GLY A 95 -3.95 -9.44 -0.39
CA GLY A 95 -3.32 -8.52 0.55
C GLY A 95 -4.34 -7.70 1.33
N LEU A 96 -5.31 -7.09 0.64
CA LEU A 96 -6.39 -6.32 1.25
C LEU A 96 -7.24 -7.16 2.20
N LYS A 97 -7.57 -8.39 1.82
CA LYS A 97 -8.31 -9.33 2.66
C LYS A 97 -7.56 -9.61 3.97
N ASN A 98 -6.28 -9.99 3.87
CA ASN A 98 -5.45 -10.27 5.04
C ASN A 98 -5.35 -9.05 5.98
N VAL A 99 -5.20 -7.85 5.41
CA VAL A 99 -5.15 -6.60 6.17
C VAL A 99 -6.46 -6.33 6.91
N CYS A 100 -7.61 -6.54 6.26
CA CYS A 100 -8.92 -6.39 6.89
C CYS A 100 -9.17 -7.42 8.00
N GLU A 101 -8.76 -8.67 7.81
CA GLU A 101 -8.84 -9.72 8.83
C GLU A 101 -7.97 -9.40 10.05
N HIS A 102 -6.79 -8.84 9.83
CA HIS A 102 -5.93 -8.38 10.92
C HIS A 102 -6.53 -7.17 11.65
N MET A 103 -7.07 -6.20 10.91
CA MET A 103 -7.76 -5.03 11.50
C MET A 103 -9.00 -5.44 12.30
N ALA A 104 -9.74 -6.47 11.88
CA ALA A 104 -10.88 -6.98 12.62
C ALA A 104 -10.55 -7.52 14.02
N ARG A 105 -9.27 -7.79 14.32
CA ARG A 105 -8.80 -8.21 15.66
C ARG A 105 -8.45 -7.02 16.57
N LYS A 106 -8.43 -5.80 16.04
CA LYS A 106 -8.15 -4.58 16.81
C LYS A 106 -9.41 -4.05 17.51
N ASN A 107 -9.22 -3.27 18.57
CA ASN A 107 -10.30 -2.64 19.31
C ASN A 107 -10.77 -1.36 18.61
N PHE A 108 -11.70 -1.50 17.66
CA PHE A 108 -12.40 -0.38 17.02
C PHE A 108 -13.80 -0.17 17.61
N THR A 109 -14.45 0.96 17.30
CA THR A 109 -15.85 1.16 17.61
C THR A 109 -16.75 0.23 16.80
N VAL A 110 -17.98 0.02 17.29
CA VAL A 110 -18.94 -0.89 16.68
C VAL A 110 -19.28 -0.47 15.24
N GLU A 111 -19.36 0.83 14.98
CA GLU A 111 -19.62 1.39 13.65
C GLU A 111 -18.52 1.02 12.67
N VAL A 112 -17.27 1.12 13.09
CA VAL A 112 -16.10 0.80 12.25
C VAL A 112 -15.97 -0.71 12.07
N ILE A 113 -16.28 -1.51 13.09
CA ILE A 113 -16.36 -2.97 12.98
C ILE A 113 -17.42 -3.38 11.94
N ASN A 114 -18.59 -2.74 11.94
CA ASN A 114 -19.63 -3.01 10.94
C ASN A 114 -19.15 -2.69 9.52
N VAL A 115 -18.40 -1.60 9.33
CA VAL A 115 -17.78 -1.27 8.04
C VAL A 115 -16.76 -2.35 7.63
N LEU A 116 -15.88 -2.76 8.55
CA LEU A 116 -14.91 -3.84 8.30
C LEU A 116 -15.60 -5.16 7.90
N GLN A 117 -16.69 -5.53 8.57
CA GLN A 117 -17.47 -6.72 8.23
C GLN A 117 -18.10 -6.63 6.84
N GLN A 118 -18.61 -5.46 6.44
CA GLN A 118 -19.13 -5.23 5.09
C GLN A 118 -18.04 -5.29 4.02
N LEU A 119 -16.84 -4.76 4.31
CA LEU A 119 -15.71 -4.85 3.41
C LEU A 119 -15.25 -6.31 3.23
N LEU A 120 -15.13 -7.06 4.33
CA LEU A 120 -14.78 -8.48 4.31
C LEU A 120 -15.81 -9.32 3.56
N SER A 121 -17.11 -9.11 3.81
CA SER A 121 -18.16 -9.83 3.09
C SER A 121 -18.15 -9.49 1.60
N GLY A 122 -18.00 -8.22 1.24
CA GLY A 122 -17.91 -7.77 -0.15
C GLY A 122 -16.71 -8.36 -0.91
N MET A 123 -15.58 -8.57 -0.23
CA MET A 123 -14.42 -9.25 -0.80
C MET A 123 -14.67 -10.76 -0.97
N ASN A 124 -15.24 -11.43 0.02
CA ASN A 124 -15.51 -12.88 -0.03
C ASN A 124 -16.58 -13.26 -1.08
N HIS A 125 -17.59 -12.41 -1.31
CA HIS A 125 -18.57 -12.66 -2.37
C HIS A 125 -17.97 -12.55 -3.78
N ARG A 126 -16.83 -11.87 -3.93
CA ARG A 126 -16.09 -11.78 -5.20
C ARG A 126 -15.15 -12.95 -5.44
N ASP A 127 -15.08 -13.95 -4.56
CA ASP A 127 -14.23 -15.15 -4.67
C ASP A 127 -14.58 -16.11 -5.85
N ARG A 128 -15.27 -15.61 -6.89
CA ARG A 128 -15.42 -16.32 -8.17
C ARG A 128 -14.08 -16.57 -8.90
N TRP A 129 -12.97 -16.06 -8.36
CA TRP A 129 -11.59 -16.32 -8.79
C TRP A 129 -10.96 -17.55 -8.12
N GLY A 130 -11.56 -18.09 -7.05
CA GLY A 130 -11.05 -19.25 -6.30
C GLY A 130 -11.00 -20.57 -7.07
N VAL A 131 -11.47 -20.60 -8.31
CA VAL A 131 -11.32 -21.77 -9.21
C VAL A 131 -9.88 -21.92 -9.71
N ILE A 132 -9.06 -20.87 -9.67
CA ILE A 132 -7.71 -20.87 -10.28
C ILE A 132 -6.61 -21.25 -9.28
N GLU A 133 -6.83 -21.12 -7.96
CA GLU A 133 -5.78 -21.29 -6.93
C GLU A 133 -5.81 -22.65 -6.21
N ASN A 134 -6.24 -23.72 -6.88
CA ASN A 134 -6.12 -25.08 -6.33
C ASN A 134 -4.88 -25.79 -6.88
N LYS A 135 -3.74 -25.57 -6.22
CA LYS A 135 -2.82 -26.59 -5.69
C LYS A 135 -1.58 -25.92 -5.09
N ASP A 136 -1.06 -26.54 -4.04
CA ASP A 136 0.17 -26.20 -3.30
C ASP A 136 -0.01 -25.28 -2.09
N SER A 137 -0.99 -25.60 -1.25
CA SER A 137 -0.97 -25.21 0.17
C SER A 137 0.00 -26.12 0.94
N ASN A 138 1.24 -25.68 1.12
CA ASN A 138 2.08 -26.15 2.23
C ASN A 138 2.21 -25.04 3.28
N SER A 139 1.58 -25.29 4.42
CA SER A 139 1.57 -24.47 5.64
C SER A 139 2.94 -24.48 6.34
N ILE A 140 3.58 -23.30 6.53
CA ILE A 140 4.81 -23.13 7.34
C ILE A 140 4.79 -21.73 8.02
N PRO A 141 5.36 -21.57 9.25
CA PRO A 141 4.89 -20.63 10.27
C PRO A 141 5.53 -19.23 10.25
N GLU A 142 4.86 -18.28 10.92
CA GLU A 142 5.24 -16.87 11.06
C GLU A 142 6.56 -16.65 11.82
N PRO A 143 7.47 -15.78 11.33
CA PRO A 143 8.56 -15.25 12.14
C PRO A 143 8.15 -13.94 12.83
N VAL A 144 8.60 -13.85 14.07
CA VAL A 144 8.34 -12.80 15.05
C VAL A 144 9.22 -11.56 14.80
N ASP A 145 8.56 -10.40 14.84
CA ASP A 145 8.98 -9.10 15.40
C ASP A 145 9.30 -7.86 14.53
N ARG A 146 8.74 -6.74 15.04
CA ARG A 146 9.05 -5.30 14.93
C ARG A 146 8.71 -4.50 13.66
N ASP A 147 7.46 -4.04 13.60
CA ASP A 147 7.05 -2.62 13.76
C ASP A 147 5.52 -2.55 13.56
N GLU A 148 4.75 -2.40 14.66
CA GLU A 148 3.29 -2.64 14.70
C GLU A 148 2.43 -1.52 14.09
N ASN A 149 3.02 -0.38 13.71
CA ASN A 149 2.23 0.80 13.37
C ASN A 149 2.00 1.06 11.87
N VAL A 150 2.46 0.19 10.97
CA VAL A 150 2.12 0.30 9.54
C VAL A 150 1.80 -1.07 8.96
N VAL A 151 0.49 -1.37 8.88
CA VAL A 151 -0.02 -2.53 8.15
C VAL A 151 0.03 -2.18 6.66
N SER A 152 1.18 -2.44 6.02
CA SER A 152 1.36 -2.21 4.59
C SER A 152 1.06 -3.49 3.80
N ILE A 153 0.17 -3.37 2.82
CA ILE A 153 -0.14 -4.45 1.85
C ILE A 153 1.16 -4.96 1.21
N TRP A 154 2.09 -4.06 0.91
CA TRP A 154 3.35 -4.38 0.25
C TRP A 154 4.30 -5.19 1.13
N LYS A 155 4.26 -5.01 2.44
CA LYS A 155 5.03 -5.83 3.38
C LYS A 155 4.59 -7.30 3.32
N THR A 156 3.29 -7.55 3.18
CA THR A 156 2.74 -8.90 2.99
C THR A 156 3.20 -9.50 1.67
N ILE A 157 3.23 -8.69 0.61
CA ILE A 157 3.63 -9.13 -0.73
C ILE A 157 5.12 -9.45 -0.77
N ASP A 158 5.96 -8.55 -0.26
CA ASP A 158 7.42 -8.73 -0.24
C ASP A 158 7.80 -9.93 0.63
N THR A 159 7.12 -10.15 1.76
CA THR A 159 7.28 -11.36 2.59
C THR A 159 6.93 -12.64 1.82
N LYS A 160 5.81 -12.66 1.10
CA LYS A 160 5.40 -13.83 0.30
C LYS A 160 6.36 -14.12 -0.84
N VAL A 161 6.84 -13.09 -1.54
CA VAL A 161 7.83 -13.23 -2.61
C VAL A 161 9.16 -13.74 -2.05
N ALA A 162 9.57 -13.29 -0.86
CA ALA A 162 10.85 -13.69 -0.26
C ALA A 162 10.87 -15.16 0.16
N GLN A 163 9.72 -15.71 0.54
CA GLN A 163 9.55 -17.11 0.96
C GLN A 163 9.51 -18.09 -0.21
N LEU A 164 9.29 -17.62 -1.44
CA LEU A 164 9.31 -18.44 -2.66
C LEU A 164 10.75 -18.65 -3.16
N GLN A 165 11.56 -19.42 -2.42
CA GLN A 165 12.85 -19.90 -2.91
C GLN A 165 12.62 -21.11 -3.85
N PRO A 166 13.15 -21.11 -5.08
CA PRO A 166 12.93 -22.20 -6.02
C PRO A 166 13.72 -23.45 -5.60
N THR A 167 13.02 -24.54 -5.33
CA THR A 167 13.58 -25.88 -5.15
C THR A 167 13.58 -26.61 -6.49
N GLY A 168 14.74 -26.69 -7.17
CA GLY A 168 14.85 -27.41 -8.44
C GLY A 168 16.30 -27.71 -8.82
N ILE A 169 16.58 -28.96 -9.16
CA ILE A 169 17.89 -29.42 -9.64
C ILE A 169 18.06 -29.06 -11.12
N VAL A 170 19.28 -28.61 -11.43
CA VAL A 170 19.74 -27.93 -12.65
C VAL A 170 19.77 -28.82 -13.89
N THR A 171 19.22 -28.37 -15.03
CA THR A 171 19.65 -28.89 -16.36
C THR A 171 19.65 -27.89 -17.54
N SER A 172 19.45 -26.57 -17.38
CA SER A 172 19.57 -25.62 -18.52
C SER A 172 20.07 -24.23 -18.11
N ARG A 173 20.87 -23.56 -18.97
CA ARG A 173 21.42 -22.20 -18.71
C ARG A 173 20.33 -21.16 -18.40
N ALA A 174 19.19 -21.25 -19.09
CA ALA A 174 18.04 -20.38 -18.82
C ALA A 174 17.42 -20.67 -17.44
N ILE A 175 17.35 -21.95 -17.03
CA ILE A 175 16.86 -22.35 -15.71
C ILE A 175 17.82 -21.87 -14.62
N ILE A 176 19.14 -22.00 -14.81
CA ILE A 176 20.16 -21.48 -13.88
C ILE A 176 20.03 -19.97 -13.68
N GLU A 177 19.84 -19.23 -14.76
CA GLU A 177 19.76 -17.77 -14.68
C GLU A 177 18.47 -17.32 -13.97
N VAL A 178 17.36 -18.01 -14.22
CA VAL A 178 16.10 -17.79 -13.50
C VAL A 178 16.22 -18.19 -12.03
N GLN A 179 16.85 -19.33 -11.72
CA GLN A 179 17.10 -19.77 -10.34
C GLN A 179 17.95 -18.75 -9.59
N ARG A 180 19.03 -18.26 -10.22
CA ARG A 180 19.92 -17.23 -9.67
C ARG A 180 19.22 -15.88 -9.49
N TYR A 181 18.28 -15.52 -10.37
CA TYR A 181 17.45 -14.33 -10.21
C TYR A 181 16.49 -14.44 -9.03
N LEU A 182 15.97 -15.64 -8.76
CA LEU A 182 15.09 -15.92 -7.64
C LEU A 182 15.83 -16.07 -6.30
N GLU A 183 17.12 -16.43 -6.32
CA GLU A 183 18.01 -16.46 -5.16
C GLU A 183 18.45 -15.05 -4.70
N ASP A 184 18.25 -14.02 -5.52
CA ASP A 184 18.57 -12.64 -5.12
C ASP A 184 17.60 -12.10 -4.07
N SER A 185 18.15 -11.31 -3.14
CA SER A 185 17.35 -10.51 -2.21
C SER A 185 16.44 -9.53 -2.98
N ILE A 186 15.16 -9.47 -2.59
CA ILE A 186 14.18 -8.53 -3.13
C ILE A 186 14.71 -7.10 -3.03
N ILE A 187 14.73 -6.40 -4.16
CA ILE A 187 15.13 -5.00 -4.25
C ILE A 187 14.08 -4.17 -3.51
N ASN A 188 14.53 -3.32 -2.58
CA ASN A 188 13.64 -2.37 -1.91
C ASN A 188 12.97 -1.47 -2.97
N ARG A 189 11.64 -1.33 -2.89
CA ARG A 189 10.80 -0.59 -3.84
C ARG A 189 11.15 0.89 -3.97
N ASN A 190 11.85 1.45 -2.99
CA ASN A 190 12.31 2.84 -2.99
C ASN A 190 13.72 3.01 -3.59
N CYS A 191 14.39 1.92 -3.98
CA CYS A 191 15.68 1.98 -4.64
C CYS A 191 15.53 2.11 -6.16
N ASP A 192 16.45 2.83 -6.78
CA ASP A 192 16.55 2.94 -8.24
C ASP A 192 16.95 1.58 -8.84
N PRO A 193 16.06 0.91 -9.60
CA PRO A 193 16.33 -0.39 -10.17
C PRO A 193 17.49 -0.36 -11.17
N LEU A 194 17.72 0.77 -11.85
CA LEU A 194 18.79 0.91 -12.85
C LEU A 194 20.17 0.96 -12.18
N LYS A 195 20.29 1.64 -11.03
CA LYS A 195 21.53 1.62 -10.24
C LYS A 195 21.86 0.23 -9.72
N TRP A 196 20.84 -0.48 -9.22
CA TRP A 196 21.01 -1.87 -8.78
C TRP A 196 21.46 -2.77 -9.94
N TRP A 197 20.83 -2.60 -11.10
CA TRP A 197 21.14 -3.40 -12.29
C TRP A 197 22.56 -3.12 -12.82
N LEU A 198 23.02 -1.87 -12.76
CA LEU A 198 24.40 -1.48 -13.09
C LEU A 198 25.45 -2.03 -12.12
N LEU A 199 25.12 -2.15 -10.83
CA LEU A 199 25.99 -2.76 -9.82
C LEU A 199 26.08 -4.29 -9.96
N MET A 200 25.05 -4.92 -10.53
CA MET A 200 24.95 -6.37 -10.69
C MET A 200 25.40 -6.86 -12.08
N SER A 201 25.51 -5.97 -13.07
CA SER A 201 25.87 -6.30 -14.47
C SER A 201 27.24 -6.95 -14.60
N ASP A 202 28.22 -6.48 -13.83
CA ASP A 202 29.60 -7.00 -13.79
C ASP A 202 29.67 -8.45 -13.30
N ARG A 203 28.72 -8.87 -12.44
CA ARG A 203 28.70 -10.22 -11.89
C ARG A 203 27.96 -11.25 -12.73
N ARG A 204 27.11 -10.86 -13.70
CA ARG A 204 26.04 -11.77 -14.17
C ARG A 204 25.78 -11.95 -15.66
N CYS A 205 26.24 -11.12 -16.60
CA CYS A 205 25.97 -11.44 -18.02
C CYS A 205 26.88 -10.80 -19.08
N ASN A 206 27.47 -11.64 -19.95
CA ASN A 206 28.09 -11.24 -21.21
C ASN A 206 27.10 -10.66 -22.26
N LEU A 207 25.78 -10.85 -22.09
CA LEU A 207 24.76 -10.21 -22.94
C LEU A 207 24.40 -8.78 -22.47
N SER A 208 24.74 -8.43 -21.23
CA SER A 208 24.37 -7.17 -20.58
C SER A 208 25.30 -6.02 -20.98
N SER A 209 26.61 -6.27 -21.09
CA SER A 209 27.60 -5.22 -21.39
C SER A 209 27.28 -4.42 -22.65
N LYS A 210 26.96 -5.07 -23.78
CA LYS A 210 26.68 -4.35 -25.04
C LYS A 210 25.39 -3.52 -25.02
N LYS A 211 24.34 -3.97 -24.30
CA LYS A 211 23.08 -3.22 -24.17
C LYS A 211 23.21 -2.09 -23.14
N ALA A 212 23.94 -2.31 -22.05
CA ALA A 212 24.22 -1.29 -21.06
C ALA A 212 25.13 -0.18 -21.63
N GLU A 213 26.13 -0.52 -22.44
CA GLU A 213 26.97 0.45 -23.17
C GLU A 213 26.15 1.26 -24.18
N MET A 214 25.23 0.64 -24.93
CA MET A 214 24.31 1.39 -25.82
C MET A 214 23.43 2.38 -25.06
N LEU A 215 22.90 1.99 -23.90
CA LEU A 215 22.05 2.86 -23.09
C LEU A 215 22.85 4.00 -22.43
N LEU A 216 24.10 3.76 -22.05
CA LEU A 216 25.02 4.82 -21.59
C LEU A 216 25.40 5.78 -22.72
N PHE A 217 25.63 5.28 -23.93
CA PHE A 217 25.93 6.10 -25.11
C PHE A 217 24.76 7.03 -25.49
N LEU A 218 23.52 6.54 -25.38
CA LEU A 218 22.34 7.37 -25.64
C LEU A 218 22.10 8.43 -24.57
N ASN A 219 22.44 8.16 -23.30
CA ASN A 219 22.24 9.09 -22.20
C ASN A 219 23.35 10.17 -22.06
N GLN A 220 24.49 10.00 -22.74
CA GLN A 220 25.57 11.00 -22.80
C GLN A 220 25.45 11.96 -24.00
N ASN A 221 24.51 11.70 -24.93
CA ASN A 221 24.31 12.46 -26.16
C ASN A 221 22.93 13.16 -26.23
N THR A 222 22.29 13.36 -25.08
CA THR A 222 21.12 14.22 -24.86
C THR A 222 21.39 15.12 -23.69
#